data_AF-A0A7G9WBP2-F1
#
_entry.id   AF-A0A7G9WBP2-F1
#
_cell.length_a   1.000
_cell.length_b   1.000
_cell.length_c   1.000
_cell.angle_alpha   90.00
_cell.angle_beta   90.00
_cell.angle_gamma   90.00
#
_symmetry.space_group_name_H-M   'P 1'
#
loop_
_entity.id
_entity.type
_entity.pdbx_description
1 polymer ?
#
loop_
_entity_poly.entity_id
_entity_poly.type
_entity_poly.pdbx_seq_one_letter_code
_entity_poly.pdbx_strand_id
1 'polypeptide(L)' 'MGRKSKFSPEEKLEYVLMCIEGKNSVSHAAKLIGVGKDTMRRWVSNYMSLGVDGLTTLCVRIVVV' A
#
# COMPACT_ATOMS: atom_id res chain seq x y z
N MET A 1 -20.17 5.19 -10.32
CA MET A 1 -18.84 4.66 -10.69
C MET A 1 -18.00 4.43 -9.44
N GLY A 2 -18.12 3.26 -8.81
CA GLY A 2 -17.25 2.89 -7.69
C GLY A 2 -15.98 2.27 -8.24
N ARG A 3 -14.89 3.04 -8.37
CA ARG A 3 -13.56 2.45 -8.51
C ARG A 3 -13.22 1.82 -7.16
N LYS A 4 -13.66 0.56 -6.96
CA LYS A 4 -13.21 -0.25 -5.83
C LYS A 4 -11.69 -0.31 -5.93
N SER A 5 -10.98 0.12 -4.89
CA SER A 5 -9.52 -0.04 -4.80
C SER A 5 -9.20 -1.48 -5.18
N LYS A 6 -8.36 -1.69 -6.20
CA LYS A 6 -8.01 -3.03 -6.72
C LYS A 6 -7.32 -3.92 -5.67
N PHE A 7 -6.92 -3.35 -4.53
CA PHE A 7 -6.13 -4.00 -3.50
C PHE A 7 -6.75 -3.76 -2.13
N SER A 8 -6.91 -4.83 -1.35
CA SER A 8 -7.28 -4.75 0.06
C SER A 8 -6.17 -4.05 0.86
N PRO A 9 -6.47 -3.31 1.95
CA PRO A 9 -5.43 -2.72 2.79
C PRO A 9 -4.44 -3.76 3.34
N GLU A 10 -4.91 -4.97 3.64
CA GLU A 10 -4.07 -6.09 4.10
C GLU A 10 -3.06 -6.54 3.03
N GLU A 11 -3.49 -6.68 1.78
CA GLU A 11 -2.57 -7.00 0.68
C GLU A 11 -1.52 -5.91 0.50
N LYS A 12 -1.93 -4.63 0.53
CA LYS A 12 -0.97 -3.51 0.44
C LYS A 12 0.07 -3.58 1.56
N LEU A 13 -0.36 -3.93 2.78
CA LEU A 13 0.51 -4.07 3.93
C LEU A 13 1.53 -5.19 3.72
N GLU A 14 1.11 -6.35 3.24
CA GLU A 14 2.01 -7.48 2.97
C GLU A 14 3.14 -7.08 1.99
N TYR A 15 2.80 -6.43 0.88
CA TYR A 15 3.80 -5.99 -0.10
C TYR A 15 4.74 -4.91 0.43
N VAL A 16 4.23 -3.99 1.25
CA VAL A 16 5.04 -2.95 1.88
C VAL A 16 5.98 -3.55 2.92
N LEU A 17 5.51 -4.49 3.74
CA LEU A 17 6.32 -5.24 4.69
C LEU A 17 7.42 -6.04 3.98
N MET A 18 7.10 -6.74 2.90
CA MET A 18 8.11 -7.43 2.09
C MET A 18 9.18 -6.49 1.53
N CYS A 19 8.82 -5.25 1.19
CA CYS A 19 9.78 -4.23 0.76
C CYS A 19 10.67 -3.75 1.90
N ILE A 20 10.11 -3.57 3.10
CA ILE A 20 10.84 -3.07 4.28
C ILE A 20 11.73 -4.16 4.87
N GLU A 21 11.28 -5.41 4.89
CA GLU A 21 12.09 -6.58 5.30
C GLU A 21 13.27 -6.86 4.36
N GLY A 22 13.37 -6.14 3.23
CA GLY A 22 14.45 -6.33 2.26
C GLY A 22 14.31 -7.61 1.42
N LYS A 23 13.19 -8.33 1.54
CA LYS A 23 12.91 -9.54 0.75
C LYS A 23 12.68 -9.21 -0.73
N ASN A 24 12.15 -8.02 -1.03
CA ASN A 24 11.89 -7.58 -2.40
C ASN A 24 12.21 -6.09 -2.58
N SER A 25 12.78 -5.74 -3.73
CA SER A 25 12.90 -4.32 -4.11
C SER A 25 11.53 -3.72 -4.40
N VAL A 26 11.31 -2.45 -4.04
CA VAL A 26 10.09 -1.66 -4.34
C VAL A 26 9.67 -1.79 -5.80
N SER A 27 10.64 -1.85 -6.72
CA SER A 27 10.40 -2.05 -8.16
C SER A 27 9.81 -3.42 -8.49
N HIS A 28 10.25 -4.47 -7.79
CA HIS A 28 9.80 -5.84 -8.02
C HIS A 28 8.40 -6.06 -7.45
N ALA A 29 8.17 -5.62 -6.21
CA ALA A 29 6.84 -5.64 -5.59
C ALA A 29 5.83 -4.83 -6.42
N ALA A 30 6.22 -3.64 -6.90
CA ALA A 30 5.36 -2.82 -7.76
C ALA A 30 4.97 -3.55 -9.06
N LYS A 31 5.93 -4.27 -9.68
CA LYS A 31 5.68 -5.05 -10.89
C LYS A 31 4.80 -6.28 -10.62
N LEU A 32 4.99 -6.96 -9.49
CA LEU A 32 4.18 -8.12 -9.08
C LEU A 32 2.70 -7.76 -8.98
N ILE A 33 2.39 -6.62 -8.36
CA ILE A 33 1.01 -6.15 -8.22
C ILE A 33 0.56 -5.23 -9.36
N GLY A 34 1.42 -4.94 -10.33
CA GLY A 34 1.12 -4.05 -11.44
C GLY A 34 0.80 -2.60 -11.03
N VAL A 35 1.36 -2.11 -9.91
CA VAL A 35 1.30 -0.69 -9.56
C VAL A 35 2.54 0.06 -10.06
N GLY A 36 2.42 1.37 -10.21
CA GLY A 36 3.57 2.22 -10.47
C GLY A 36 4.58 2.20 -9.32
N LYS A 37 5.88 2.30 -9.64
CA LYS A 37 6.95 2.37 -8.63
C LYS A 37 6.73 3.51 -7.64
N ASP A 38 6.26 4.66 -8.12
CA ASP A 38 5.93 5.83 -7.31
C ASP A 38 4.81 5.55 -6.31
N THR A 39 3.79 4.79 -6.72
CA THR A 39 2.70 4.36 -5.84
C THR A 39 3.22 3.47 -4.72
N MET A 40 4.04 2.47 -5.06
CA MET A 40 4.66 1.56 -4.08
C MET A 40 5.59 2.33 -3.12
N ARG A 41 6.38 3.27 -3.64
CA ARG A 41 7.25 4.13 -2.81
C ARG A 41 6.43 4.98 -1.85
N ARG A 42 5.32 5.56 -2.32
CA ARG A 42 4.41 6.35 -1.49
C ARG A 42 3.76 5.51 -0.40
N TRP A 43 3.42 4.25 -0.68
CA TRP A 43 2.92 3.33 0.34
C TRP A 43 3.97 3.05 1.42
N VAL A 44 5.22 2.77 1.04
CA VAL A 44 6.31 2.56 2.00
C VAL A 44 6.56 3.82 2.84
N SER A 45 6.62 5.00 2.22
CA SER A 45 6.81 6.26 2.94
C SER A 45 5.66 6.60 3.89
N ASN A 46 4.42 6.37 3.44
CA ASN A 46 3.23 6.52 4.28
C ASN A 46 3.26 5.55 5.45
N TYR A 47 3.65 4.29 5.22
CA TYR A 47 3.77 3.29 6.27
C TYR A 47 4.83 3.65 7.31
N MET A 48 5.97 4.19 6.89
CA MET A 48 7.00 4.66 7.84
C MET A 48 6.55 5.88 8.66
N SER A 49 5.63 6.71 8.12
CA SER A 49 5.19 7.94 8.80
C SER A 49 3.93 7.74 9.65
N LEU A 50 2.99 6.94 9.16
CA LEU A 50 1.63 6.78 9.71
C LEU A 50 1.34 5.32 10.12
N GLY A 51 2.25 4.39 9.87
CA GLY A 51 2.02 2.96 10.07
C GLY A 51 0.98 2.41 9.08
N VAL A 52 0.21 1.41 9.54
CA VAL A 52 -0.83 0.76 8.73
C VAL A 52 -1.88 1.76 8.20
N ASP A 53 -2.16 2.82 8.97
CA ASP A 53 -3.12 3.87 8.58
C ASP A 53 -2.74 4.59 7.28
N GLY A 54 -1.43 4.72 7.01
CA GLY A 54 -0.91 5.32 5.79
C GLY A 54 -1.20 4.54 4.51
N LEU A 55 -1.59 3.26 4.61
CA LEU A 55 -1.94 2.38 3.49
C LEU A 55 -3.44 2.33 3.21
N THR A 56 -4.25 2.75 4.19
CA THR A 56 -5.72 2.74 4.13
C THR A 56 -6.33 3.91 3.35
N THR A 57 -5.51 4.84 2.84
CA THR A 57 -5.95 6.18 2.38
C THR A 57 -7.09 6.23 1.35
N LEU A 58 -7.47 5.16 0.65
CA LEU A 58 -8.65 5.23 -0.24
C LEU A 58 -9.40 3.89 -0.34
N CYS A 59 -10.48 3.75 0.44
CA CYS A 59 -11.85 3.55 -0.08
C CYS A 59 -12.87 3.28 1.05
N VAL A 60 -13.26 4.28 1.86
CA VAL A 60 -14.66 4.63 2.28
C VAL A 60 -14.62 5.68 3.40
N ARG A 61 -15.54 6.65 3.35
CA ARG A 61 -15.93 7.45 4.51
C ARG A 61 -16.45 6.51 5.60
N ILE A 62 -15.69 6.28 6.66
CA ILE A 62 -16.11 5.64 7.91
C ILE A 62 -15.28 6.38 8.97
N VAL A 63 -15.75 7.49 9.56
CA VAL A 63 -16.60 7.54 10.76
C VAL A 63 -16.64 6.20 11.50
N VAL A 64 -15.66 5.95 12.38
CA VAL A 64 -15.85 5.09 13.55
C VAL A 64 -15.13 5.76 14.73
N VAL A 65 -15.98 6.26 15.63
CA VAL A 65 -15.83 6.76 17.03
C VAL A 65 -14.77 7.82 17.36
#